data_AF-A0A0J8VMF5-F1
#
_entry.id   AF-A0A0J8VMF5-F1
#
_cell.length_a   1.000
_cell.length_b   1.000
_cell.length_c   1.000
_cell.angle_alpha   90.00
_cell.angle_beta   90.00
_cell.angle_gamma   90.00
#
_symmetry.space_group_name_H-M   'P 1'
#
loop_
_entity.id
_entity.type
_entity.pdbx_description
1 polymer ?
#
loop_
_entity_poly.entity_id
_entity_poly.type
_entity_poly.pdbx_seq_one_letter_code
_entity_poly.pdbx_strand_id
1 'polypeptide(L)'
;MKIELLGSFLTYFICLVLIRAPNKGLIILLFCIMFFVSSLPQKEKYGYIAFLFGSFIHFSGLNLRKGVALILMLAGLYLGGVHYGSRPYIYAIYYTRFYINGEESNAYILYNFISGVLITLAILTNNSLKMFFAKKPFVYMGKVSFSVYLFHLPFFLIIATGIFNAIYNAGYSYHESAITATILSIVTIYAVANLIFKAVDNPSMRFSSILAKFLFKTPTRIS
;
A
#
# COMPACT_ATOMS: atom_id res chain seq x y z
N MET A 1 -3.29 -10.43 -2.29
CA MET A 1 -3.94 -10.45 -3.61
C MET A 1 -5.48 -10.47 -3.58
N LYS A 2 -6.12 -11.28 -2.71
CA LYS A 2 -7.60 -11.29 -2.58
C LYS A 2 -8.17 -9.90 -2.22
N ILE A 3 -7.55 -9.22 -1.24
CA ILE A 3 -8.00 -7.93 -0.71
C ILE A 3 -7.93 -6.84 -1.79
N GLU A 4 -6.89 -6.86 -2.61
CA GLU A 4 -6.62 -5.89 -3.67
C GLU A 4 -7.65 -6.01 -4.81
N LEU A 5 -7.98 -7.24 -5.20
CA LEU A 5 -9.02 -7.50 -6.21
C LEU A 5 -10.40 -7.07 -5.70
N LEU A 6 -10.83 -7.59 -4.54
CA LEU A 6 -12.14 -7.28 -3.98
C LEU A 6 -12.28 -5.80 -3.59
N GLY A 7 -11.21 -5.19 -3.08
CA GLY A 7 -11.16 -3.76 -2.78
C GLY A 7 -11.34 -2.90 -4.01
N SER A 8 -10.75 -3.27 -5.16
CA SER A 8 -10.95 -2.54 -6.42
C SER A 8 -12.40 -2.60 -6.93
N PHE A 9 -13.05 -3.76 -6.83
CA PHE A 9 -14.48 -3.90 -7.15
C PHE A 9 -15.37 -3.12 -6.19
N LEU A 10 -15.04 -3.12 -4.90
CA LEU A 10 -15.71 -2.32 -3.88
C LEU A 10 -15.62 -0.82 -4.22
N THR A 11 -14.43 -0.31 -4.53
CA THR A 11 -14.24 1.09 -4.96
C THR A 11 -15.07 1.41 -6.20
N TYR A 12 -15.06 0.53 -7.21
CA TYR A 12 -15.86 0.73 -8.42
C TYR A 12 -17.36 0.82 -8.11
N PHE A 13 -17.89 -0.12 -7.32
CA PHE A 13 -19.29 -0.13 -6.90
C PHE A 13 -19.67 1.14 -6.13
N ILE A 14 -18.82 1.55 -5.19
CA ILE A 14 -19.05 2.78 -4.41
C ILE A 14 -19.02 4.02 -5.28
N CYS A 15 -18.08 4.13 -6.23
CA CYS A 15 -18.08 5.25 -7.17
C CYS A 15 -19.39 5.35 -7.95
N LEU A 16 -19.98 4.23 -8.39
CA LEU A 16 -21.29 4.22 -9.05
C LEU A 16 -22.40 4.75 -8.14
N VAL A 17 -22.42 4.34 -6.88
CA VAL A 17 -23.41 4.83 -5.89
C VAL A 17 -23.20 6.32 -5.59
N LEU A 18 -21.95 6.74 -5.42
CA LEU A 18 -21.59 8.11 -5.04
C LEU A 18 -21.85 9.15 -6.14
N ILE A 19 -21.92 8.75 -7.41
CA ILE A 19 -22.25 9.66 -8.52
C ILE A 19 -23.65 10.28 -8.34
N ARG A 20 -24.61 9.50 -7.82
CA ARG A 20 -26.01 9.93 -7.68
C ARG A 20 -26.38 10.38 -6.26
N ALA A 21 -25.47 10.23 -5.30
CA ALA A 21 -25.76 10.51 -3.91
C ALA A 21 -25.49 11.98 -3.53
N PRO A 22 -26.39 12.63 -2.77
CA PRO A 22 -26.17 14.00 -2.30
C PRO A 22 -25.07 14.06 -1.22
N ASN A 23 -25.06 13.11 -0.27
CA ASN A 23 -24.15 13.12 0.89
C ASN A 23 -23.10 12.00 0.80
N LYS A 24 -22.10 12.21 -0.07
CA LYS A 24 -21.04 11.23 -0.37
C LYS A 24 -20.27 10.75 0.87
N GLY A 25 -19.90 11.68 1.76
CA GLY A 25 -19.14 11.36 2.97
C GLY A 25 -19.90 10.45 3.94
N LEU A 26 -21.22 10.65 4.09
CA LEU A 26 -22.05 9.85 4.97
C LEU A 26 -22.16 8.40 4.48
N ILE A 27 -22.32 8.20 3.16
CA ILE A 27 -22.35 6.86 2.57
C ILE A 27 -21.03 6.14 2.83
N ILE A 28 -19.90 6.80 2.59
CA ILE A 28 -18.59 6.20 2.84
C ILE A 28 -18.43 5.83 4.32
N LEU A 29 -18.85 6.72 5.23
CA LEU A 29 -18.83 6.47 6.67
C LEU A 29 -19.66 5.24 7.05
N LEU A 30 -20.87 5.09 6.50
CA LEU A 30 -21.72 3.92 6.74
C LEU A 30 -21.05 2.62 6.28
N PHE A 31 -20.44 2.61 5.09
CA PHE A 31 -19.69 1.44 4.62
C PHE A 31 -18.48 1.15 5.51
N CYS A 32 -17.75 2.17 5.98
CA CYS A 32 -16.65 1.99 6.92
C CYS A 32 -17.13 1.33 8.23
N ILE A 33 -18.24 1.82 8.80
CA ILE A 33 -18.82 1.24 10.02
C ILE A 33 -19.27 -0.20 9.78
N MET A 34 -19.92 -0.47 8.65
CA MET A 34 -20.36 -1.81 8.27
C MET A 34 -19.19 -2.80 8.22
N PHE A 35 -18.07 -2.44 7.57
CA PHE A 35 -16.88 -3.30 7.54
C PHE A 35 -16.21 -3.42 8.90
N PHE A 36 -16.16 -2.33 9.69
CA PHE A 36 -15.57 -2.34 11.02
C PHE A 36 -16.27 -3.31 11.97
N VAL A 37 -17.62 -3.34 11.95
CA VAL A 37 -18.45 -4.22 12.79
C VAL A 37 -18.62 -5.63 12.22
N SER A 38 -18.22 -5.87 10.97
CA SER A 38 -18.33 -7.19 10.35
C SER A 38 -17.55 -8.29 11.09
N SER A 39 -17.90 -9.57 10.87
CA SER A 39 -17.16 -10.73 11.39
C SER A 39 -15.93 -11.10 10.54
N LEU A 40 -15.51 -10.24 9.61
CA LEU A 40 -14.34 -10.49 8.75
C LEU A 40 -13.02 -10.48 9.55
N PRO A 41 -11.96 -11.14 9.07
CA PRO A 41 -10.64 -11.03 9.67
C PRO A 41 -10.13 -9.58 9.65
N GLN A 42 -9.40 -9.15 10.69
CA GLN A 42 -8.89 -7.78 10.84
C GLN A 42 -8.13 -7.26 9.61
N LYS A 43 -7.28 -8.09 9.00
CA LYS A 43 -6.51 -7.72 7.80
C LYS A 43 -7.42 -7.36 6.63
N GLU A 44 -8.51 -8.09 6.42
CA GLU A 44 -9.47 -7.83 5.35
C GLU A 44 -10.29 -6.56 5.66
N LYS A 45 -10.76 -6.41 6.90
CA LYS A 45 -11.51 -5.24 7.38
C LYS A 45 -10.76 -3.93 7.09
N TYR A 46 -9.53 -3.82 7.60
CA TYR A 46 -8.72 -2.62 7.42
C TYR A 46 -8.32 -2.40 5.96
N GLY A 47 -8.08 -3.50 5.22
CA GLY A 47 -7.85 -3.44 3.78
C GLY A 47 -9.01 -2.76 3.02
N TYR A 48 -10.24 -3.24 3.20
CA TYR A 48 -11.40 -2.66 2.54
C TYR A 48 -11.67 -1.22 2.99
N ILE A 49 -11.54 -0.92 4.28
CA ILE A 49 -11.67 0.45 4.81
C ILE A 49 -10.62 1.39 4.20
N ALA A 50 -9.40 0.91 3.90
CA ALA A 50 -8.37 1.73 3.25
C ALA A 50 -8.79 2.16 1.84
N PHE A 51 -9.43 1.27 1.08
CA PHE A 51 -9.99 1.61 -0.24
C PHE A 51 -11.10 2.67 -0.12
N LEU A 52 -11.96 2.57 0.91
CA LEU A 52 -13.00 3.57 1.20
C LEU A 52 -12.40 4.94 1.54
N PHE A 53 -11.34 4.94 2.34
CA PHE A 53 -10.60 6.16 2.69
C PHE A 53 -9.99 6.82 1.45
N GLY A 54 -9.43 6.04 0.52
CA GLY A 54 -8.94 6.55 -0.76
C GLY A 54 -10.03 7.27 -1.55
N SER A 55 -11.23 6.67 -1.65
CA SER A 55 -12.40 7.30 -2.28
C SER A 55 -12.84 8.57 -1.55
N PHE A 56 -12.82 8.58 -0.22
CA PHE A 56 -13.14 9.76 0.58
C PHE A 56 -12.17 10.92 0.33
N ILE A 57 -10.86 10.65 0.31
CA ILE A 57 -9.84 11.66 0.01
C ILE A 57 -10.08 12.28 -1.37
N HIS A 58 -10.46 11.47 -2.36
CA HIS A 58 -10.78 11.97 -3.70
C HIS A 58 -11.98 12.93 -3.71
N PHE A 59 -13.08 12.58 -3.04
CA PHE A 59 -14.30 13.41 -3.04
C PHE A 59 -14.27 14.60 -2.08
N SER A 60 -13.45 14.55 -1.03
CA SER A 60 -13.39 15.60 -0.01
C SER A 60 -12.72 16.89 -0.48
N GLY A 61 -11.91 16.84 -1.55
CA GLY A 61 -11.22 18.03 -2.09
C GLY A 61 -10.24 18.69 -1.10
N LEU A 62 -9.81 17.97 -0.06
CA LEU A 62 -8.94 18.49 0.99
C LEU A 62 -7.60 18.99 0.42
N ASN A 63 -7.18 20.17 0.89
CA ASN A 63 -5.89 20.74 0.55
C ASN A 63 -5.12 21.11 1.83
N LEU A 64 -4.10 20.34 2.16
CA LEU A 64 -3.32 20.52 3.38
C LEU A 64 -2.12 21.43 3.14
N ARG A 65 -1.83 22.30 4.12
CA ARG A 65 -0.60 23.10 4.16
C ARG A 65 0.61 22.16 4.20
N LYS A 66 1.72 22.58 3.57
CA LYS A 66 2.95 21.77 3.44
C LYS A 66 3.47 21.27 4.79
N GLY A 67 3.47 22.11 5.83
CA GLY A 67 3.91 21.72 7.17
C GLY A 67 3.07 20.60 7.77
N VAL A 68 1.74 20.72 7.71
CA VAL A 68 0.81 19.70 8.21
C VAL A 68 0.97 18.39 7.44
N ALA A 69 1.04 18.46 6.10
CA ALA A 69 1.23 17.27 5.28
C ALA A 69 2.55 16.56 5.60
N LEU A 70 3.64 17.31 5.83
CA LEU A 70 4.94 16.73 6.19
C LEU A 70 4.91 16.08 7.58
N ILE A 71 4.26 16.72 8.56
CA ILE A 71 4.06 16.13 9.89
C ILE A 71 3.25 14.84 9.81
N LEU A 72 2.14 14.83 9.07
CA LEU A 72 1.32 13.63 8.89
C LEU A 72 2.08 12.50 8.17
N MET A 73 2.90 12.85 7.17
CA MET A 73 3.75 11.88 6.48
C MET A 73 4.81 11.28 7.41
N LEU A 74 5.48 12.09 8.23
CA LEU A 74 6.46 11.62 9.21
C LEU A 74 5.81 10.77 10.31
N ALA A 75 4.66 11.20 10.81
CA ALA A 75 3.86 10.43 11.76
C ALA A 75 3.44 9.08 11.16
N GLY A 76 2.99 9.08 9.90
CA GLY A 76 2.67 7.85 9.18
C GLY A 76 3.88 6.93 9.03
N LEU A 77 5.05 7.45 8.63
CA LEU A 77 6.29 6.67 8.53
C LEU A 77 6.69 6.05 9.88
N TYR A 78 6.57 6.80 10.97
CA TYR A 78 6.83 6.30 12.32
C TYR A 78 5.89 5.15 12.69
N LEU A 79 4.58 5.31 12.47
CA LEU A 79 3.60 4.27 12.77
C LEU A 79 3.75 3.01 11.90
N GLY A 80 4.23 3.14 10.67
CA GLY A 80 4.51 2.00 9.79
C GLY A 80 5.71 1.16 10.23
N GLY A 81 6.57 1.71 11.10
CA GLY A 81 7.71 1.02 11.68
C GLY A 81 7.40 0.21 12.94
N VAL A 82 6.12 0.12 13.36
CA VAL A 82 5.72 -0.63 14.56
C VAL A 82 6.14 -2.09 14.42
N HIS A 83 6.91 -2.59 15.38
CA HIS A 83 7.33 -3.98 15.43
C HIS A 83 7.26 -4.51 16.88
N TYR A 84 6.81 -5.76 17.02
CA TYR A 84 6.79 -6.44 18.32
C TYR A 84 8.23 -6.63 18.83
N GLY A 85 8.54 -6.08 19.99
CA GLY A 85 9.89 -6.14 20.59
C GLY A 85 10.72 -4.85 20.51
N SER A 86 10.26 -3.85 19.74
CA SER A 86 10.90 -2.54 19.71
C SER A 86 10.43 -1.65 20.87
N ARG A 87 11.37 -1.23 21.73
CA ARG A 87 11.13 -0.34 22.90
C ARG A 87 10.22 0.87 22.64
N PRO A 88 10.36 1.65 21.54
CA PRO A 88 9.54 2.84 21.32
C PRO A 88 8.03 2.55 21.11
N TYR A 89 7.66 1.31 20.80
CA TYR A 89 6.27 0.95 20.48
C TYR A 89 5.57 0.14 21.58
N ILE A 90 6.24 -0.13 22.71
CA ILE A 90 5.66 -0.96 23.79
C ILE A 90 4.36 -0.34 24.31
N TYR A 91 4.38 0.96 24.63
CA TYR A 91 3.19 1.66 25.11
C TYR A 91 2.10 1.73 24.04
N ALA A 92 2.49 2.02 22.79
CA ALA A 92 1.58 2.07 21.66
C ALA A 92 0.84 0.73 21.46
N ILE A 93 1.55 -0.40 21.57
CA ILE A 93 0.99 -1.75 21.46
C ILE A 93 0.11 -2.08 22.67
N TYR A 94 0.49 -1.67 23.88
CA TYR A 94 -0.25 -1.96 25.11
C TYR A 94 -1.63 -1.28 25.13
N TYR A 95 -1.69 0.02 24.83
CA TYR A 95 -2.94 0.78 24.86
C TYR A 95 -3.89 0.50 23.69
N THR A 96 -3.40 -0.06 22.59
CA THR A 96 -4.24 -0.44 21.44
C THR A 96 -4.67 -1.89 21.47
N ARG A 97 -4.74 -2.52 22.66
CA ARG A 97 -5.35 -3.83 22.84
C ARG A 97 -6.80 -3.65 23.22
N PHE A 98 -7.69 -3.93 22.28
CA PHE A 98 -9.12 -3.98 22.49
C PHE A 98 -9.69 -5.21 21.79
N TYR A 99 -10.87 -5.65 22.20
CA TYR A 99 -11.54 -6.79 21.59
C TYR A 99 -12.66 -6.29 20.69
N ILE A 100 -12.66 -6.71 19.42
CA ILE A 100 -13.79 -6.51 18.51
C ILE A 100 -14.23 -7.87 18.02
N ASN A 101 -15.52 -8.18 18.20
CA ASN A 101 -16.14 -9.43 17.74
C ASN A 101 -15.41 -10.69 18.22
N GLY A 102 -14.88 -10.67 19.45
CA GLY A 102 -14.15 -11.80 20.03
C GLY A 102 -12.70 -11.96 19.57
N GLU A 103 -12.19 -11.09 18.68
CA GLU A 103 -10.78 -11.07 18.28
C GLU A 103 -10.01 -9.94 18.99
N GLU A 104 -8.84 -10.24 19.57
CA GLU A 104 -7.91 -9.21 20.10
C GLU A 104 -7.33 -8.40 18.93
N SER A 105 -7.36 -7.07 19.03
CA SER A 105 -6.84 -6.17 18.01
C SER A 105 -5.33 -6.34 17.83
N ASN A 106 -4.93 -6.64 16.60
CA ASN A 106 -3.53 -6.72 16.22
C ASN A 106 -2.97 -5.30 16.00
N ALA A 107 -2.24 -4.80 17.00
CA ALA A 107 -1.60 -3.48 16.95
C ALA A 107 -0.76 -3.29 15.68
N TYR A 108 0.00 -4.30 15.26
CA TYR A 108 0.82 -4.22 14.04
C TYR A 108 -0.03 -3.96 12.79
N ILE A 109 -1.15 -4.66 12.63
CA ILE A 109 -2.05 -4.45 11.48
C ILE A 109 -2.71 -3.06 11.56
N LEU A 110 -3.17 -2.67 12.75
CA LEU A 110 -3.84 -1.38 12.96
C LEU A 110 -2.92 -0.19 12.67
N TYR A 111 -1.70 -0.20 13.21
CA TYR A 111 -0.75 0.90 13.00
C TYR A 111 -0.25 0.97 11.55
N ASN A 112 -0.05 -0.18 10.89
CA ASN A 112 0.25 -0.20 9.45
C ASN A 112 -0.90 0.35 8.61
N PHE A 113 -2.15 0.06 8.99
CA PHE A 113 -3.32 0.64 8.35
C PHE A 113 -3.36 2.17 8.52
N ILE A 114 -3.22 2.66 9.76
CA ILE A 114 -3.20 4.11 10.05
C ILE A 114 -2.05 4.79 9.31
N SER A 115 -0.86 4.19 9.31
CA SER A 115 0.31 4.64 8.56
C SER A 115 -0.02 4.85 7.08
N GLY A 116 -0.60 3.84 6.43
CA GLY A 116 -1.02 3.91 5.04
C GLY A 116 -1.99 5.05 4.77
N VAL A 117 -3.00 5.22 5.64
CA VAL A 117 -3.99 6.32 5.53
C VAL A 117 -3.33 7.69 5.69
N LEU A 118 -2.45 7.88 6.68
CA LEU A 118 -1.79 9.17 6.92
C LEU A 118 -0.85 9.56 5.78
N ILE A 119 -0.05 8.61 5.29
CA ILE A 119 0.89 8.85 4.18
C ILE A 119 0.11 9.17 2.89
N THR A 120 -0.93 8.41 2.57
CA THR A 120 -1.75 8.66 1.37
C THR A 120 -2.50 9.98 1.47
N LEU A 121 -3.08 10.30 2.64
CA LEU A 121 -3.71 11.60 2.90
C LEU A 121 -2.72 12.75 2.69
N ALA A 122 -1.53 12.68 3.29
CA ALA A 122 -0.51 13.72 3.17
C ALA A 122 -0.06 13.96 1.72
N ILE A 123 0.19 12.89 0.96
CA ILE A 123 0.67 13.00 -0.43
C ILE A 123 -0.44 13.49 -1.36
N LEU A 124 -1.67 12.98 -1.23
CA LEU A 124 -2.75 13.30 -2.17
C LEU A 124 -3.36 14.70 -1.95
N THR A 125 -3.31 15.21 -0.72
CA THR A 125 -3.90 16.51 -0.36
C THR A 125 -2.89 17.67 -0.40
N ASN A 126 -1.61 17.43 -0.70
CA ASN A 126 -0.61 18.49 -0.83
C ASN A 126 0.04 18.52 -2.21
N ASN A 127 -0.03 19.67 -2.90
CA ASN A 127 0.51 19.81 -4.26
C ASN A 127 2.04 19.63 -4.33
N SER A 128 2.80 20.10 -3.34
CA SER A 128 4.27 19.96 -3.37
C SER A 128 4.70 18.50 -3.24
N LEU A 129 4.11 17.75 -2.30
CA LEU A 129 4.40 16.32 -2.13
C LEU A 129 3.93 15.52 -3.34
N LYS A 130 2.73 15.81 -3.85
CA LYS A 130 2.20 15.19 -5.07
C LYS A 130 3.15 15.36 -6.26
N MET A 131 3.64 16.58 -6.51
CA MET A 131 4.61 16.84 -7.58
C MET A 131 5.95 16.12 -7.36
N PHE A 132 6.43 16.05 -6.11
CA PHE A 132 7.66 15.33 -5.78
C PHE A 132 7.54 13.84 -6.09
N PHE A 133 6.46 13.19 -5.65
CA PHE A 133 6.20 11.77 -5.91
C PHE A 133 5.75 11.48 -7.36
N ALA A 134 5.37 12.50 -8.13
CA ALA A 134 5.10 12.38 -9.57
C ALA A 134 6.37 12.36 -10.42
N LYS A 135 7.57 12.54 -9.84
CA LYS A 135 8.83 12.44 -10.57
C LYS A 135 9.04 11.02 -11.12
N LYS A 136 9.72 10.93 -12.27
CA LYS A 136 10.00 9.68 -13.01
C LYS A 136 10.44 8.48 -12.14
N PRO A 137 11.41 8.58 -11.20
CA PRO A 137 11.85 7.42 -10.44
C PRO A 137 10.74 6.82 -9.56
N PHE A 138 9.95 7.64 -8.88
CA PHE A 138 8.86 7.17 -8.02
C PHE A 138 7.72 6.56 -8.82
N VAL A 139 7.36 7.17 -9.94
CA VAL A 139 6.37 6.61 -10.86
C VAL A 139 6.84 5.27 -11.43
N TYR A 140 8.13 5.15 -11.75
CA TYR A 140 8.72 3.90 -12.23
C TYR A 140 8.70 2.80 -11.15
N MET A 141 9.10 3.13 -9.92
CA MET A 141 9.00 2.20 -8.79
C MET A 141 7.56 1.71 -8.60
N GLY A 142 6.57 2.59 -8.74
CA GLY A 142 5.15 2.22 -8.72
C GLY A 142 4.77 1.20 -9.81
N LYS A 143 5.29 1.36 -11.03
CA LYS A 143 5.01 0.42 -12.14
C LYS A 143 5.54 -0.98 -11.90
N VAL A 144 6.74 -1.10 -11.35
CA VAL A 144 7.42 -2.40 -11.11
C VAL A 144 7.07 -3.00 -9.73
N SER A 145 6.35 -2.24 -8.90
CA SER A 145 6.00 -2.64 -7.53
C SER A 145 5.28 -3.98 -7.44
N PHE A 146 4.41 -4.30 -8.40
CA PHE A 146 3.69 -5.56 -8.44
C PHE A 146 4.63 -6.75 -8.61
N SER A 147 5.55 -6.68 -9.57
CA SER A 147 6.54 -7.73 -9.80
C SER A 147 7.48 -7.85 -8.59
N VAL A 148 7.92 -6.73 -8.01
CA VAL A 148 8.72 -6.75 -6.76
C VAL A 148 7.95 -7.45 -5.64
N TYR A 149 6.69 -7.09 -5.43
CA TYR A 149 5.84 -7.69 -4.39
C TYR A 149 5.65 -9.20 -4.58
N LEU A 150 5.57 -9.70 -5.81
CA LEU A 150 5.41 -11.14 -6.05
C LEU A 150 6.68 -11.92 -5.71
N PHE A 151 7.85 -11.35 -6.01
CA PHE A 151 9.13 -12.05 -5.88
C PHE A 151 9.90 -11.77 -4.58
N HIS A 152 9.56 -10.73 -3.82
CA HIS A 152 10.38 -10.34 -2.67
C HIS A 152 10.52 -11.40 -1.58
N LEU A 153 9.45 -12.13 -1.25
CA LEU A 153 9.51 -13.17 -0.22
C LEU A 153 10.45 -14.33 -0.61
N PRO A 154 10.26 -15.01 -1.76
CA PRO A 154 11.21 -16.02 -2.23
C PRO A 154 12.64 -15.48 -2.36
N PHE A 155 12.77 -14.24 -2.84
CA PHE A 155 14.07 -13.60 -3.03
C PHE A 155 14.81 -13.40 -1.71
N PHE A 156 14.12 -12.91 -0.67
CA PHE A 156 14.72 -12.75 0.66
C PHE A 156 15.12 -14.08 1.28
N LEU A 157 14.30 -15.13 1.11
CA LEU A 157 14.57 -16.43 1.73
C LEU A 157 15.75 -17.18 1.09
N ILE A 158 15.97 -17.01 -0.22
CA ILE A 158 16.99 -17.78 -0.96
C ILE A 158 18.22 -16.92 -1.26
N ILE A 159 18.02 -15.74 -1.85
CA ILE A 159 19.11 -14.96 -2.42
C ILE A 159 19.73 -14.05 -1.35
N ALA A 160 18.93 -13.38 -0.53
CA ALA A 160 19.48 -12.50 0.50
C ALA A 160 20.24 -13.29 1.59
N THR A 161 19.71 -14.44 2.02
CA THR A 161 20.38 -15.36 2.94
C THR A 161 21.66 -15.95 2.33
N GLY A 162 21.62 -16.35 1.05
CA GLY A 162 22.79 -16.85 0.33
C GLY A 162 23.91 -15.80 0.21
N ILE A 163 23.57 -14.56 -0.15
CA ILE A 163 24.52 -13.44 -0.21
C ILE A 163 25.11 -13.18 1.17
N PHE A 164 24.28 -13.13 2.21
CA PHE A 164 24.74 -12.90 3.58
C PHE A 164 25.74 -13.97 4.02
N ASN A 165 25.40 -15.24 3.83
CA ASN A 165 26.27 -16.36 4.20
C ASN A 165 27.58 -16.36 3.41
N ALA A 166 27.54 -16.02 2.12
CA ALA A 166 28.75 -15.93 1.29
C ALA A 166 29.71 -14.84 1.79
N ILE A 167 29.19 -13.66 2.14
CA ILE A 167 29.99 -12.54 2.63
C ILE A 167 30.51 -12.83 4.05
N TYR A 168 29.66 -13.39 4.91
CA TYR A 168 30.05 -13.77 6.26
C TYR A 168 31.14 -14.85 6.26
N ASN A 169 31.00 -15.87 5.40
CA ASN A 169 32.01 -16.92 5.24
C ASN A 169 33.32 -16.41 4.60
N ALA A 170 33.29 -15.27 3.91
CA ALA A 170 34.48 -14.59 3.41
C ALA A 170 35.26 -13.82 4.51
N GLY A 171 34.78 -13.85 5.75
CA GLY A 171 35.48 -13.28 6.92
C GLY A 171 35.05 -11.87 7.31
N TYR A 172 34.00 -11.32 6.70
CA TYR A 172 33.45 -10.01 7.08
C TYR A 172 32.67 -10.08 8.39
N SER A 173 32.58 -8.94 9.09
CA SER A 173 31.78 -8.85 10.31
C SER A 173 30.27 -9.02 10.01
N TYR A 174 29.49 -9.37 11.04
CA TYR A 174 28.03 -9.53 10.91
C TYR A 174 27.36 -8.25 10.36
N HIS A 175 27.76 -7.08 10.85
CA HIS A 175 27.18 -5.80 10.44
C HIS A 175 27.47 -5.48 8.98
N GLU A 176 28.71 -5.65 8.55
CA GLU A 176 29.11 -5.44 7.16
C GLU A 176 28.40 -6.42 6.24
N SER A 177 28.34 -7.70 6.62
CA SER A 177 27.62 -8.74 5.88
C SER A 177 26.13 -8.43 5.74
N ALA A 178 25.49 -7.94 6.81
CA ALA A 178 24.06 -7.60 6.80
C ALA A 178 23.76 -6.39 5.91
N ILE A 179 24.56 -5.32 6.01
CA ILE A 179 24.36 -4.10 5.22
C ILE A 179 24.60 -4.38 3.74
N THR A 180 25.70 -5.06 3.41
CA THR A 180 26.05 -5.41 2.03
C THR A 180 25.02 -6.36 1.42
N ALA A 181 24.57 -7.40 2.15
CA ALA A 181 23.52 -8.29 1.69
C ALA A 181 22.19 -7.57 1.47
N THR A 182 21.83 -6.61 2.32
CA THR A 182 20.62 -5.79 2.16
C THR A 182 20.69 -4.93 0.91
N ILE A 183 21.79 -4.22 0.68
CA ILE A 183 21.96 -3.38 -0.51
C ILE A 183 21.94 -4.24 -1.77
N LEU A 184 22.71 -5.34 -1.79
CA LEU A 184 22.79 -6.22 -2.96
C LEU A 184 21.46 -6.91 -3.25
N SER A 185 20.73 -7.34 -2.22
CA SER A 185 19.40 -7.93 -2.40
C SER A 185 18.39 -6.92 -2.97
N ILE A 186 18.39 -5.67 -2.51
CA ILE A 186 17.55 -4.60 -3.08
C ILE A 186 17.89 -4.34 -4.55
N VAL A 187 19.17 -4.25 -4.91
CA VAL A 187 19.56 -4.03 -6.30
C VAL A 187 19.12 -5.21 -7.18
N THR A 188 19.37 -6.43 -6.71
CA THR A 188 19.10 -7.65 -7.48
C THR A 188 17.61 -7.91 -7.63
N ILE A 189 16.80 -7.69 -6.59
CA ILE A 189 15.35 -7.85 -6.69
C ILE A 189 14.74 -6.86 -7.68
N TYR A 190 15.17 -5.59 -7.68
CA TYR A 190 14.69 -4.62 -8.65
C TYR A 190 15.14 -4.93 -10.07
N ALA A 191 16.35 -5.49 -10.24
CA ALA A 191 16.82 -5.95 -11.54
C ALA A 191 15.95 -7.12 -12.07
N VAL A 192 15.72 -8.15 -11.26
CA VAL A 192 14.88 -9.30 -11.62
C VAL A 192 13.43 -8.86 -11.86
N ALA A 193 12.86 -8.06 -10.96
CA ALA A 193 11.50 -7.56 -11.08
C ALA A 193 11.32 -6.72 -12.37
N ASN A 194 12.33 -5.95 -12.77
CA ASN A 194 12.28 -5.21 -14.03
C ASN A 194 12.28 -6.14 -15.27
N LEU A 195 13.08 -7.21 -15.25
CA LEU A 195 13.07 -8.20 -16.33
C LEU A 195 11.68 -8.85 -16.44
N ILE A 196 11.12 -9.27 -15.31
CA ILE A 196 9.79 -9.90 -15.26
C ILE A 196 8.69 -8.91 -15.67
N PHE A 197 8.78 -7.66 -15.22
CA PHE A 197 7.85 -6.62 -15.63
C PHE A 197 7.82 -6.44 -17.14
N LYS A 198 9.00 -6.44 -17.79
CA LYS A 198 9.10 -6.32 -19.25
C LYS A 198 8.62 -7.58 -19.98
N ALA A 199 8.90 -8.76 -19.43
CA ALA A 199 8.60 -10.04 -20.06
C ALA A 199 7.14 -10.49 -19.89
N VAL A 200 6.51 -10.20 -18.75
CA VAL A 200 5.20 -10.76 -18.38
C VAL A 200 4.17 -9.66 -18.13
N ASP A 201 4.46 -8.71 -17.22
CA ASP A 201 3.44 -7.76 -16.77
C ASP A 201 3.05 -6.76 -17.86
N ASN A 202 4.02 -6.18 -18.56
CA ASN A 202 3.77 -5.19 -19.61
C ASN A 202 3.02 -5.81 -20.82
N PRO A 203 3.38 -7.01 -21.34
CA PRO A 203 2.57 -7.70 -22.33
C PRO A 203 1.15 -8.00 -21.85
N SER A 204 0.99 -8.46 -20.60
CA SER A 204 -0.33 -8.78 -20.03
C SER A 204 -1.23 -7.55 -19.94
N MET A 205 -0.68 -6.41 -19.49
CA MET A 205 -1.41 -5.13 -19.47
C MET A 205 -1.81 -4.67 -20.87
N ARG A 206 -0.94 -4.84 -21.87
CA ARG A 206 -1.26 -4.52 -23.27
C ARG A 206 -2.38 -5.40 -23.80
N PHE A 207 -2.32 -6.71 -23.56
CA PHE A 207 -3.37 -7.64 -23.95
C PHE A 207 -4.72 -7.28 -23.31
N SER A 208 -4.75 -7.03 -22.00
CA SER A 208 -5.96 -6.59 -21.29
C SER A 208 -6.53 -5.28 -21.85
N SER A 209 -5.67 -4.33 -22.23
CA SER A 209 -6.11 -3.07 -22.84
C SER A 209 -6.74 -3.27 -24.23
N ILE A 210 -6.24 -4.24 -25.00
CA ILE A 210 -6.78 -4.59 -26.32
C ILE A 210 -8.15 -5.26 -26.15
N LEU A 211 -8.25 -6.23 -25.24
CA LEU A 211 -9.49 -6.91 -24.93
C LEU A 211 -10.57 -5.94 -24.41
N ALA A 212 -10.18 -5.00 -23.53
CA ALA A 212 -11.08 -3.97 -23.04
C ALA A 212 -11.63 -3.08 -24.17
N LYS A 213 -10.78 -2.66 -25.11
CA LYS A 213 -11.23 -1.88 -26.28
C LYS A 213 -12.15 -2.68 -27.20
N PHE A 214 -11.93 -3.99 -27.32
CA PHE A 214 -12.76 -4.87 -28.12
C PHE A 214 -14.15 -5.07 -27.49
N LEU A 215 -14.20 -5.34 -26.19
CA LEU A 215 -15.47 -5.57 -25.45
C LEU A 215 -16.26 -4.28 -25.24
N PHE A 216 -15.58 -3.21 -24.83
CA PHE A 216 -16.16 -1.89 -24.64
C PHE A 216 -15.91 -1.06 -25.88
N LYS A 217 -16.61 -1.39 -26.97
CA LYS A 217 -16.70 -0.55 -28.17
C LYS A 217 -17.09 0.85 -27.70
N THR A 218 -16.17 1.80 -27.84
CA THR A 218 -16.25 3.11 -27.20
C THR A 218 -17.56 3.79 -27.61
N PRO A 219 -18.49 4.13 -26.71
CA PRO A 219 -19.55 5.05 -27.08
C PRO A 219 -18.87 6.39 -27.35
N THR A 220 -19.04 6.87 -28.58
CA THR A 220 -18.72 8.23 -29.00
C THR A 220 -19.16 9.22 -27.93
N ARG A 221 -18.21 10.04 -27.44
CA ARG A 221 -18.47 11.22 -26.61
C ARG A 221 -19.70 11.96 -27.17
N ILE A 222 -20.78 12.01 -26.40
CA ILE A 222 -21.80 13.04 -26.59
C ILE A 222 -21.21 14.29 -25.95
N SER A 223 -20.98 15.29 -26.79
CA SER A 223 -20.52 16.65 -26.50
C SER A 223 -21.39 17.35 -25.48
#